data_AF-A0NHW5-F1
#
_entry.id   AF-A0NHW5-F1
#
_cell.length_a   1.000
_cell.length_b   1.000
_cell.length_c   1.000
_cell.angle_alpha   90.00
_cell.angle_beta   90.00
_cell.angle_gamma   90.00
#
_symmetry.space_group_name_H-M   'P 1'
#
loop_
_entity.id
_entity.type
_entity.pdbx_description
1 polymer ?
#
loop_
_entity_poly.entity_id
_entity_poly.type
_entity_poly.pdbx_seq_one_letter_code
_entity_poly.pdbx_strand_id
1 'polypeptide(L)'
;MVGLFVMPSSTIFRQHTRLNAATNKTTKKISHTRRSPKDRNYPSTPFDKLPFISKAVKDLRVMREVKAVLQTQYNSILMTAFPGSDLDKLETIDKEQIYTAVVYYDPELKPLSANDLSQLQQQPPVVFTSQQHQAGLNYLSGKIELKDIQDHRLQRVLKHDGTRQLFLGECGQDPKLNQKQIEMVQTRLKQQATRFDQYKQAQVKDYQAINYHPTSPKNYLMNILDEALMTILYAKNTDYLRKQQLRGLKETEWEMTKKQRQHQTRNRHEDGGMHL
;
A
#
# COMPACT_ATOMS: atom_id res chain seq x y z
N MET A 1 -24.81 -10.75 11.23
CA MET A 1 -23.43 -10.24 11.34
C MET A 1 -22.48 -11.30 10.81
N VAL A 2 -22.07 -11.21 9.55
CA VAL A 2 -21.05 -12.11 9.00
C VAL A 2 -19.70 -11.51 9.38
N GLY A 3 -19.00 -12.14 10.32
CA GLY A 3 -17.66 -11.72 10.71
C GLY A 3 -16.73 -11.89 9.53
N LEU A 4 -16.44 -10.78 8.82
CA LEU A 4 -15.42 -10.75 7.79
C LEU A 4 -14.08 -11.11 8.46
N PHE A 5 -13.60 -12.32 8.20
CA PHE A 5 -12.30 -12.79 8.67
C PHE A 5 -11.23 -12.04 7.86
N VAL A 6 -10.95 -10.79 8.24
CA VAL A 6 -9.87 -9.98 7.67
C VAL A 6 -8.57 -10.63 8.10
N MET A 7 -8.03 -11.50 7.24
CA MET A 7 -6.71 -12.08 7.47
C MET A 7 -5.66 -10.97 7.33
N PRO A 8 -4.65 -10.93 8.21
CA PRO A 8 -3.57 -9.97 8.07
C PRO A 8 -2.86 -10.18 6.74
N SER A 9 -2.83 -9.17 5.86
CA SER A 9 -2.04 -9.19 4.62
C SER A 9 -0.57 -9.54 4.92
N SER A 10 -0.06 -9.14 6.09
CA SER A 10 1.24 -9.54 6.64
C SER A 10 1.34 -11.04 6.98
N THR A 11 0.25 -11.70 7.41
CA THR A 11 0.21 -13.15 7.70
C THR A 11 0.16 -13.97 6.42
N ILE A 12 -0.62 -13.51 5.44
CA ILE A 12 -0.63 -14.05 4.08
C ILE A 12 0.81 -13.91 3.52
N PHE A 13 1.35 -12.70 3.42
CA PHE A 13 2.73 -12.45 2.93
C PHE A 13 3.81 -13.25 3.70
N ARG A 14 3.70 -13.38 5.04
CA ARG A 14 4.61 -14.19 5.89
C ARG A 14 4.46 -15.70 5.69
N GLN A 15 3.26 -16.21 5.42
CA GLN A 15 3.03 -17.62 5.10
C GLN A 15 3.54 -17.95 3.68
N HIS A 16 3.31 -17.09 2.68
CA HIS A 16 3.86 -17.26 1.32
C HIS A 16 5.37 -17.21 1.27
N THR A 17 5.97 -16.37 2.10
CA THR A 17 7.43 -16.29 2.14
C THR A 17 8.10 -17.49 2.83
N ARG A 18 7.38 -18.30 3.62
CA ARG A 18 7.87 -19.63 4.08
C ARG A 18 7.85 -20.65 2.94
N LEU A 19 6.81 -20.60 2.09
CA LEU A 19 6.75 -21.39 0.87
C LEU A 19 7.90 -21.01 -0.07
N ASN A 20 8.05 -19.73 -0.47
CA ASN A 20 9.10 -19.20 -1.36
C ASN A 20 10.55 -19.51 -0.93
N ALA A 21 10.82 -19.60 0.37
CA ALA A 21 12.10 -20.03 0.91
C ALA A 21 12.43 -21.50 0.57
N ALA A 22 11.42 -22.37 0.62
CA ALA A 22 11.56 -23.79 0.31
C ALA A 22 11.72 -24.04 -1.20
N THR A 23 11.17 -23.18 -2.04
CA THR A 23 11.22 -23.25 -3.51
C THR A 23 12.62 -22.90 -4.00
N ASN A 24 13.20 -21.82 -3.48
CA ASN A 24 14.49 -21.34 -3.92
C ASN A 24 15.69 -22.12 -3.36
N LYS A 25 15.57 -22.69 -2.16
CA LYS A 25 16.48 -23.77 -1.73
C LYS A 25 16.50 -24.91 -2.73
N THR A 26 15.36 -25.16 -3.39
CA THR A 26 15.24 -26.20 -4.41
C THR A 26 15.83 -25.74 -5.73
N THR A 27 15.62 -24.49 -6.17
CA THR A 27 16.24 -23.93 -7.39
C THR A 27 17.75 -23.75 -7.32
N LYS A 28 18.32 -23.32 -6.18
CA LYS A 28 19.78 -23.32 -5.95
C LYS A 28 20.38 -24.73 -6.02
N LYS A 29 19.61 -25.77 -5.63
CA LYS A 29 20.02 -27.16 -5.80
C LYS A 29 20.06 -27.55 -7.29
N ILE A 30 19.17 -27.02 -8.14
CA ILE A 30 19.19 -27.21 -9.61
C ILE A 30 20.46 -26.64 -10.25
N SER A 31 20.94 -25.48 -9.78
CA SER A 31 22.13 -24.82 -10.34
C SER A 31 23.45 -25.35 -9.76
N HIS A 32 23.43 -25.98 -8.58
CA HIS A 32 24.62 -26.44 -7.86
C HIS A 32 24.63 -27.94 -7.53
N THR A 33 23.94 -28.80 -8.28
CA THR A 33 24.22 -30.24 -8.22
C THR A 33 25.63 -30.48 -8.76
N ARG A 34 26.63 -30.37 -7.88
CA ARG A 34 27.99 -30.83 -8.13
C ARG A 34 27.86 -32.33 -8.37
N ARG A 35 28.16 -32.78 -9.60
CA ARG A 35 28.16 -34.19 -9.97
C ARG A 35 28.97 -34.95 -8.92
N SER A 36 28.40 -36.00 -8.35
CA SER A 36 29.18 -36.94 -7.54
C SER A 36 30.28 -37.51 -8.44
N PRO A 37 31.52 -37.78 -7.96
CA PRO A 37 32.60 -38.27 -8.82
C PRO A 37 32.25 -39.52 -9.64
N LYS A 38 31.26 -40.31 -9.18
CA LYS A 38 30.71 -41.49 -9.86
C LYS A 38 29.74 -41.18 -11.02
N ASP A 39 29.18 -39.98 -11.10
CA ASP A 39 28.15 -39.59 -12.08
C ASP A 39 28.73 -38.81 -13.28
N ARG A 40 30.06 -38.68 -13.38
CA ARG A 40 30.69 -37.96 -14.52
C ARG A 40 30.50 -38.66 -15.86
N ASN A 41 30.15 -39.95 -15.86
CA ASN A 41 30.06 -40.79 -17.07
C ASN A 41 28.63 -41.00 -17.59
N TYR A 42 27.61 -40.39 -16.98
CA TYR A 42 26.23 -40.44 -17.49
C TYR A 42 25.75 -39.04 -17.90
N PRO A 43 25.24 -38.85 -19.13
CA PRO A 43 24.64 -37.57 -19.52
C PRO A 43 23.42 -37.31 -18.63
N SER A 44 23.39 -36.16 -17.96
CA SER A 44 22.21 -35.71 -17.20
C SER A 44 21.03 -35.64 -18.17
N THR A 45 20.01 -36.45 -17.94
CA THR A 45 18.86 -36.49 -18.83
C THR A 45 17.94 -35.29 -18.54
N PRO A 46 17.14 -34.82 -19.51
CA PRO A 46 16.15 -33.76 -19.27
C PRO A 46 15.18 -34.09 -18.12
N PHE A 47 15.01 -35.38 -17.81
CA PHE A 47 14.11 -35.90 -16.78
C PHE A 47 14.61 -35.67 -15.34
N ASP A 48 15.93 -35.54 -15.13
CA ASP A 48 16.52 -35.35 -13.79
C ASP A 48 16.16 -33.99 -13.15
N LYS A 49 15.70 -33.03 -13.96
CA LYS A 49 15.26 -31.69 -13.52
C LYS A 49 13.75 -31.60 -13.27
N LEU A 50 12.96 -32.61 -13.64
CA LEU A 50 11.49 -32.59 -13.55
C LEU A 50 10.93 -32.43 -12.13
N PRO A 51 11.46 -33.08 -11.08
CA PRO A 51 10.97 -32.86 -9.72
C PRO A 51 11.13 -31.42 -9.26
N PHE A 52 12.18 -30.75 -9.72
CA PHE A 52 12.47 -29.36 -9.38
C PHE A 52 11.59 -28.37 -10.15
N ILE A 53 11.38 -28.61 -11.45
CA ILE A 53 10.44 -27.85 -12.28
C ILE A 53 9.02 -28.01 -11.73
N SER A 54 8.61 -29.23 -11.40
CA SER A 54 7.32 -29.54 -10.77
C SER A 54 7.12 -28.75 -9.47
N LYS A 55 8.16 -28.66 -8.63
CA LYS A 55 8.10 -27.85 -7.41
C LYS A 55 7.95 -26.36 -7.71
N ALA A 56 8.80 -25.79 -8.56
CA ALA A 56 8.70 -24.38 -8.94
C ALA A 56 7.33 -24.01 -9.55
N VAL A 57 6.75 -24.90 -10.35
CA VAL A 57 5.40 -24.73 -10.91
C VAL A 57 4.33 -24.77 -9.82
N LYS A 58 4.43 -25.70 -8.86
CA LYS A 58 3.52 -25.75 -7.68
C LYS A 58 3.59 -24.47 -6.87
N ASP A 59 4.80 -23.95 -6.67
CA ASP A 59 5.01 -22.75 -5.90
C ASP A 59 4.46 -21.49 -6.58
N LEU A 60 4.67 -21.37 -7.89
CA LEU A 60 4.04 -20.30 -8.70
C LEU A 60 2.51 -20.40 -8.68
N ARG A 61 1.96 -21.61 -8.65
CA ARG A 61 0.52 -21.82 -8.52
C ARG A 61 0.00 -21.32 -7.16
N VAL A 62 0.67 -21.67 -6.07
CA VAL A 62 0.33 -21.14 -4.73
C VAL A 62 0.40 -19.61 -4.72
N MET A 63 1.45 -19.01 -5.29
CA MET A 63 1.56 -17.55 -5.38
C MET A 63 0.41 -16.90 -6.16
N ARG A 64 -0.01 -17.49 -7.29
CA ARG A 64 -1.14 -17.00 -8.06
C ARG A 64 -2.46 -17.11 -7.29
N GLU A 65 -2.71 -18.25 -6.66
CA GLU A 65 -3.92 -18.48 -5.86
C GLU A 65 -4.03 -17.45 -4.73
N VAL A 66 -2.90 -17.12 -4.12
CA VAL A 66 -2.83 -16.15 -3.03
C VAL A 66 -3.04 -14.74 -3.52
N LYS A 67 -2.38 -14.36 -4.62
CA LYS A 67 -2.60 -13.05 -5.22
C LYS A 67 -4.08 -12.90 -5.57
N ALA A 68 -4.73 -13.95 -6.07
CA ALA A 68 -6.15 -13.97 -6.36
C ALA A 68 -7.02 -13.82 -5.09
N VAL A 69 -6.70 -14.51 -4.00
CA VAL A 69 -7.38 -14.35 -2.71
C VAL A 69 -7.24 -12.91 -2.18
N LEU A 70 -6.03 -12.35 -2.23
CA LEU A 70 -5.75 -10.99 -1.77
C LEU A 70 -6.47 -9.93 -2.63
N GLN A 71 -6.46 -10.09 -3.95
CA GLN A 71 -7.24 -9.24 -4.85
C GLN A 71 -8.74 -9.35 -4.59
N THR A 72 -9.25 -10.55 -4.30
CA THR A 72 -10.66 -10.77 -3.95
C THR A 72 -11.02 -10.05 -2.66
N GLN A 73 -10.15 -10.09 -1.64
CA GLN A 73 -10.36 -9.39 -0.37
C GLN A 73 -10.34 -7.87 -0.55
N TYR A 74 -9.35 -7.33 -1.28
CA TYR A 74 -9.30 -5.89 -1.58
C TYR A 74 -10.53 -5.45 -2.36
N ASN A 75 -10.89 -6.15 -3.43
CA ASN A 75 -12.05 -5.81 -4.24
C ASN A 75 -13.35 -5.87 -3.42
N SER A 76 -13.54 -6.88 -2.57
CA SER A 76 -14.74 -7.00 -1.72
C SER A 76 -14.93 -5.79 -0.80
N ILE A 77 -13.85 -5.36 -0.16
CA ILE A 77 -13.86 -4.23 0.77
C ILE A 77 -14.01 -2.91 0.02
N LEU A 78 -13.25 -2.72 -1.05
CA LEU A 78 -13.26 -1.49 -1.85
C LEU A 78 -14.57 -1.30 -2.61
N MET A 79 -15.24 -2.37 -3.06
CA MET A 79 -16.57 -2.27 -3.70
C MET A 79 -17.66 -1.91 -2.69
N THR A 80 -17.45 -2.20 -1.40
CA THR A 80 -18.35 -1.78 -0.32
C THR A 80 -18.18 -0.30 -0.03
N ALA A 81 -16.92 0.17 0.09
CA ALA A 81 -16.60 1.57 0.33
C ALA A 81 -16.86 2.48 -0.89
N PHE A 82 -16.67 1.97 -2.11
CA PHE A 82 -16.84 2.71 -3.36
C PHE A 82 -17.75 1.95 -4.34
N PRO A 83 -19.08 1.97 -4.10
CA PRO A 83 -20.03 1.33 -4.99
C PRO A 83 -19.95 1.94 -6.40
N GLY A 84 -19.66 1.10 -7.39
CA GLY A 84 -19.54 1.53 -8.79
C GLY A 84 -18.16 2.04 -9.19
N SER A 85 -17.14 1.79 -8.38
CA SER A 85 -15.73 1.89 -8.78
C SER A 85 -15.38 0.92 -9.91
N ASP A 86 -14.38 1.27 -10.72
CA ASP A 86 -13.82 0.43 -11.78
C ASP A 86 -12.47 -0.16 -11.35
N LEU A 87 -12.50 -0.97 -10.28
CA LEU A 87 -11.29 -1.46 -9.62
C LEU A 87 -10.38 -2.30 -10.54
N ASP A 88 -10.86 -2.79 -11.68
CA ASP A 88 -10.04 -3.53 -12.64
C ASP A 88 -8.98 -2.66 -13.31
N LYS A 89 -9.15 -1.33 -13.28
CA LYS A 89 -8.17 -0.35 -13.75
C LYS A 89 -7.08 -0.03 -12.72
N LEU A 90 -7.23 -0.47 -11.46
CA LEU A 90 -6.24 -0.20 -10.42
C LEU A 90 -5.16 -1.29 -10.35
N GLU A 91 -3.91 -0.84 -10.19
CA GLU A 91 -2.83 -1.75 -9.87
C GLU A 91 -3.03 -2.33 -8.46
N THR A 92 -2.34 -3.44 -8.18
CA THR A 92 -2.47 -4.11 -6.88
C THR A 92 -1.94 -3.25 -5.73
N ILE A 93 -0.94 -2.41 -6.00
CA ILE A 93 -0.36 -1.47 -5.03
C ILE A 93 -1.38 -0.39 -4.67
N ASP A 94 -2.04 0.21 -5.67
CA ASP A 94 -3.07 1.23 -5.43
C ASP A 94 -4.24 0.65 -4.63
N LYS A 95 -4.67 -0.58 -4.95
CA LYS A 95 -5.69 -1.29 -4.17
C LYS A 95 -5.28 -1.48 -2.71
N GLU A 96 -4.03 -1.87 -2.45
CA GLU A 96 -3.52 -2.04 -1.08
C GLU A 96 -3.49 -0.71 -0.32
N GLN A 97 -3.06 0.36 -0.98
CA GLN A 97 -2.98 1.70 -0.38
C GLN A 97 -4.36 2.23 -0.01
N ILE A 98 -5.33 2.13 -0.92
CA ILE A 98 -6.70 2.59 -0.65
C ILE A 98 -7.41 1.69 0.34
N TYR A 99 -7.22 0.37 0.24
CA TYR A 99 -7.68 -0.58 1.24
C TYR A 99 -7.17 -0.19 2.64
N THR A 100 -5.89 0.16 2.75
CA THR A 100 -5.26 0.56 4.02
C THR A 100 -5.92 1.83 4.58
N ALA A 101 -6.15 2.85 3.75
CA ALA A 101 -6.85 4.05 4.16
C ALA A 101 -8.30 3.75 4.62
N VAL A 102 -9.07 3.00 3.83
CA VAL A 102 -10.47 2.66 4.14
C VAL A 102 -10.56 1.91 5.46
N VAL A 103 -9.76 0.85 5.64
CA VAL A 103 -9.81 0.02 6.87
C VAL A 103 -9.33 0.78 8.10
N TYR A 104 -8.48 1.79 7.93
CA TYR A 104 -8.00 2.62 9.03
C TYR A 104 -9.06 3.62 9.51
N TYR A 105 -9.69 4.36 8.60
CA TYR A 105 -10.61 5.44 8.96
C TYR A 105 -12.07 5.02 9.09
N ASP A 106 -12.51 4.03 8.32
CA ASP A 106 -13.89 3.56 8.34
C ASP A 106 -13.95 2.02 8.43
N PRO A 107 -13.77 1.46 9.64
CA PRO A 107 -13.85 0.02 9.85
C PRO A 107 -15.25 -0.56 9.66
N GLU A 108 -16.29 0.28 9.57
CA GLU A 108 -17.68 -0.11 9.30
C GLU A 108 -17.98 -0.17 7.80
N LEU A 109 -17.04 0.28 6.96
CA LEU A 109 -17.10 0.23 5.50
C LEU A 109 -18.37 0.88 4.94
N LYS A 110 -18.72 2.06 5.46
CA LYS A 110 -19.81 2.84 4.90
C LYS A 110 -19.38 3.30 3.50
N PRO A 111 -20.32 3.40 2.54
CA PRO A 111 -20.02 4.01 1.26
C PRO A 111 -19.46 5.42 1.45
N LEU A 112 -18.27 5.67 0.93
CA LEU A 112 -17.58 6.95 0.99
C LEU A 112 -17.90 7.73 -0.28
N SER A 113 -18.36 8.97 -0.12
CA SER A 113 -18.54 9.89 -1.24
C SER A 113 -17.23 10.59 -1.61
N ALA A 114 -17.17 11.16 -2.82
CA ALA A 114 -16.01 11.93 -3.25
C ALA A 114 -15.72 13.14 -2.33
N ASN A 115 -16.77 13.70 -1.72
CA ASN A 115 -16.63 14.77 -0.74
C ASN A 115 -16.03 14.24 0.57
N ASP A 116 -16.47 13.07 1.05
CA ASP A 116 -15.92 12.46 2.28
C ASP A 116 -14.42 12.16 2.11
N LEU A 117 -14.03 11.59 0.96
CA LEU A 117 -12.61 11.38 0.65
C LEU A 117 -11.82 12.68 0.55
N SER A 118 -12.38 13.71 -0.06
CA SER A 118 -11.72 15.02 -0.16
C SER A 118 -11.52 15.65 1.22
N GLN A 119 -12.52 15.55 2.11
CA GLN A 119 -12.42 16.01 3.48
C GLN A 119 -11.40 15.21 4.26
N LEU A 120 -11.43 13.88 4.13
CA LEU A 120 -10.45 12.98 4.74
C LEU A 120 -9.03 13.32 4.30
N GLN A 121 -8.80 13.62 3.02
CA GLN A 121 -7.50 14.04 2.48
C GLN A 121 -7.03 15.38 3.06
N GLN A 122 -7.92 16.36 3.19
CA GLN A 122 -7.57 17.71 3.66
C GLN A 122 -7.29 17.74 5.16
N GLN A 123 -8.15 17.07 5.94
CA GLN A 123 -8.13 17.05 7.38
C GLN A 123 -8.48 15.64 7.89
N PRO A 124 -7.49 14.73 7.91
CA PRO A 124 -7.72 13.39 8.43
C PRO A 124 -8.09 13.46 9.92
N PRO A 125 -9.14 12.75 10.37
CA PRO A 125 -9.53 12.74 11.77
C PRO A 125 -8.54 11.91 12.59
N VAL A 126 -8.40 12.26 13.87
CA VAL A 126 -7.68 11.42 14.85
C VAL A 126 -8.54 10.18 15.14
N VAL A 127 -8.02 8.99 14.84
CA VAL A 127 -8.74 7.72 14.99
C VAL A 127 -8.64 7.19 16.42
N PHE A 128 -7.51 7.39 17.09
CA PHE A 128 -7.21 6.85 18.41
C PHE A 128 -6.92 7.94 19.45
N THR A 129 -7.33 7.68 20.69
CA THR A 129 -7.02 8.58 21.80
C THR A 129 -5.54 8.47 22.20
N SER A 130 -5.01 9.45 22.93
CA SER A 130 -3.63 9.38 23.44
C SER A 130 -3.36 8.15 24.31
N GLN A 131 -4.35 7.66 25.06
CA GLN A 131 -4.23 6.42 25.82
C GLN A 131 -4.10 5.20 24.90
N GLN A 132 -4.88 5.16 23.82
CA GLN A 132 -4.80 4.11 22.80
C GLN A 132 -3.49 4.17 22.02
N HIS A 133 -3.01 5.38 21.70
CA HIS A 133 -1.68 5.57 21.14
C HIS A 133 -0.59 4.99 22.05
N GLN A 134 -0.62 5.32 23.34
CA GLN A 134 0.36 4.79 24.30
C GLN A 134 0.29 3.27 24.42
N ALA A 135 -0.91 2.69 24.45
CA ALA A 135 -1.09 1.23 24.45
C ALA A 135 -0.50 0.58 23.19
N GLY A 136 -0.76 1.14 22.02
CA GLY A 136 -0.20 0.64 20.76
C GLY A 136 1.33 0.78 20.71
N LEU A 137 1.90 1.89 21.18
CA LEU A 137 3.35 2.05 21.29
C LEU A 137 3.97 1.06 22.29
N ASN A 138 3.30 0.75 23.39
CA ASN A 138 3.74 -0.26 24.36
C ASN A 138 3.74 -1.66 23.72
N TYR A 139 2.73 -2.00 22.94
CA TYR A 139 2.70 -3.25 22.18
C TYR A 139 3.81 -3.32 21.13
N LEU A 140 3.98 -2.27 20.33
CA LEU A 140 5.02 -2.24 19.27
C LEU A 140 6.44 -2.23 19.83
N SER A 141 6.63 -1.73 21.06
CA SER A 141 7.87 -1.85 21.81
C SER A 141 8.02 -3.18 22.56
N GLY A 142 7.03 -4.07 22.51
CA GLY A 142 7.05 -5.39 23.14
C GLY A 142 6.92 -5.36 24.66
N LYS A 143 6.40 -4.28 25.24
CA LYS A 143 6.15 -4.15 26.69
C LYS A 143 4.87 -4.88 27.12
N ILE A 144 3.91 -5.02 26.21
CA ILE A 144 2.65 -5.73 26.40
C ILE A 144 2.37 -6.63 25.20
N GLU A 145 1.49 -7.62 25.38
CA GLU A 145 1.00 -8.45 24.29
C GLU A 145 -0.23 -7.82 23.61
N LEU A 146 -0.55 -8.30 22.41
CA LEU A 146 -1.70 -7.78 21.65
C LEU A 146 -3.03 -8.01 22.39
N LYS A 147 -3.13 -9.10 23.15
CA LYS A 147 -4.32 -9.47 23.93
C LYS A 147 -4.57 -8.51 25.11
N ASP A 148 -3.54 -7.78 25.54
CA ASP A 148 -3.62 -6.83 26.65
C ASP A 148 -4.20 -5.47 26.19
N ILE A 149 -4.34 -5.25 24.88
CA ILE A 149 -4.98 -4.07 24.32
C ILE A 149 -6.50 -4.25 24.36
N GLN A 150 -7.20 -3.42 25.12
CA GLN A 150 -8.67 -3.50 25.24
C GLN A 150 -9.40 -3.18 23.93
N ASP A 151 -8.93 -2.20 23.16
CA ASP A 151 -9.59 -1.75 21.95
C ASP A 151 -9.35 -2.73 20.77
N HIS A 152 -10.42 -3.39 20.33
CA HIS A 152 -10.36 -4.35 19.23
C HIS A 152 -10.02 -3.73 17.87
N ARG A 153 -10.36 -2.47 17.63
CA ARG A 153 -10.00 -1.74 16.41
C ARG A 153 -8.51 -1.45 16.39
N LEU A 154 -7.93 -1.05 17.52
CA LEU A 154 -6.49 -0.87 17.69
C LEU A 154 -5.77 -2.21 17.49
N GLN A 155 -6.26 -3.30 18.08
CA GLN A 155 -5.70 -4.63 17.82
C GLN A 155 -5.68 -4.97 16.32
N ARG A 156 -6.75 -4.67 15.59
CA ARG A 156 -6.85 -4.89 14.14
C ARG A 156 -5.81 -4.04 13.40
N VAL A 157 -5.77 -2.74 13.66
CA VAL A 157 -4.82 -1.80 13.05
C VAL A 157 -3.37 -2.21 13.27
N LEU A 158 -3.04 -2.73 14.46
CA LEU A 158 -1.67 -3.14 14.78
C LEU A 158 -1.24 -4.45 14.12
N LYS A 159 -2.16 -5.28 13.60
CA LYS A 159 -1.85 -6.56 12.92
C LYS A 159 -1.35 -6.38 11.47
N HIS A 160 -1.73 -5.30 10.80
CA HIS A 160 -1.36 -5.05 9.41
C HIS A 160 -0.30 -3.95 9.33
N ASP A 161 0.72 -4.16 8.49
CA ASP A 161 1.87 -3.24 8.43
C ASP A 161 1.46 -1.86 7.85
N GLY A 162 0.60 -1.83 6.82
CA GLY A 162 0.08 -0.57 6.27
C GLY A 162 -0.73 0.26 7.28
N THR A 163 -1.68 -0.34 8.00
CA THR A 163 -2.46 0.40 9.02
C THR A 163 -1.62 0.76 10.24
N ARG A 164 -0.60 -0.05 10.58
CA ARG A 164 0.37 0.28 11.63
C ARG A 164 1.21 1.51 11.27
N GLN A 165 1.55 1.68 9.99
CA GLN A 165 2.24 2.87 9.51
C GLN A 165 1.39 4.13 9.71
N LEU A 166 0.11 4.09 9.32
CA LEU A 166 -0.84 5.19 9.57
C LEU A 166 -0.96 5.50 11.06
N PHE A 167 -1.10 4.46 11.90
CA PHE A 167 -1.13 4.59 13.36
C PHE A 167 0.12 5.30 13.91
N LEU A 168 1.32 4.91 13.45
CA LEU A 168 2.56 5.57 13.88
C LEU A 168 2.66 7.02 13.39
N GLY A 169 2.10 7.31 12.21
CA GLY A 169 1.98 8.67 11.69
C GLY A 169 1.06 9.52 12.56
N GLU A 170 -0.08 8.98 12.99
CA GLU A 170 -1.04 9.65 13.89
C GLU A 170 -0.44 9.87 15.28
N CYS A 171 0.26 8.89 15.84
CA CYS A 171 1.03 9.05 17.09
C CYS A 171 2.01 10.23 17.00
N GLY A 172 2.68 10.43 15.86
CA GLY A 172 3.61 11.55 15.65
C GLY A 172 2.94 12.93 15.64
N GLN A 173 1.61 12.99 15.57
CA GLN A 173 0.82 14.21 15.66
C GLN A 173 0.20 14.43 17.04
N ASP A 174 0.35 13.48 17.97
CA ASP A 174 -0.19 13.58 19.32
C ASP A 174 0.79 14.33 20.24
N PRO A 175 0.46 15.56 20.68
CA PRO A 175 1.35 16.37 21.50
C PRO A 175 1.59 15.81 22.91
N LYS A 176 0.79 14.83 23.35
CA LYS A 176 0.92 14.21 24.68
C LYS A 176 1.91 13.05 24.70
N LEU A 177 2.39 12.61 23.54
CA LEU A 177 3.30 11.47 23.44
C LEU A 177 4.77 11.89 23.42
N ASN A 178 5.62 10.99 23.90
CA ASN A 178 7.06 11.18 23.84
C ASN A 178 7.57 10.84 22.43
N GLN A 179 8.01 11.86 21.71
CA GLN A 179 8.54 11.71 20.35
C GLN A 179 9.71 10.70 20.26
N LYS A 180 10.58 10.66 21.27
CA LYS A 180 11.69 9.69 21.31
C LYS A 180 11.20 8.25 21.37
N GLN A 181 10.09 7.99 22.07
CA GLN A 181 9.49 6.65 22.12
C GLN A 181 8.99 6.23 20.73
N ILE A 182 8.36 7.14 20.00
CA ILE A 182 7.85 6.89 18.64
C ILE A 182 9.01 6.56 17.70
N GLU A 183 10.08 7.35 17.73
CA GLU A 183 11.30 7.13 16.93
C GLU A 183 11.98 5.79 17.24
N MET A 184 12.06 5.41 18.53
CA MET A 184 12.58 4.11 18.94
C MET A 184 11.74 2.95 18.39
N VAL A 185 10.42 3.07 18.44
CA VAL A 185 9.50 2.06 17.88
C VAL A 185 9.67 1.97 16.36
N GLN A 186 9.69 3.10 15.64
CA GLN A 186 9.90 3.15 14.20
C GLN A 186 11.24 2.51 13.81
N THR A 187 12.32 2.85 14.53
CA THR A 187 13.66 2.30 14.29
C THR A 187 13.68 0.79 14.50
N ARG A 188 13.08 0.29 15.58
CA ARG A 188 12.96 -1.15 15.85
C ARG A 188 12.21 -1.88 14.72
N LEU A 189 11.07 -1.34 14.30
CA LEU A 189 10.27 -1.94 13.22
C LEU A 189 11.04 -1.96 11.89
N LYS A 190 11.76 -0.87 11.57
CA LYS A 190 12.64 -0.81 10.40
C LYS A 190 13.74 -1.87 10.47
N GLN A 191 14.41 -2.02 11.61
CA GLN A 191 15.43 -3.05 11.80
C GLN A 191 14.87 -4.47 11.67
N GLN A 192 13.67 -4.73 12.20
CA GLN A 192 12.99 -6.01 12.04
C GLN A 192 12.64 -6.30 10.58
N ALA A 193 12.12 -5.30 9.85
CA ALA A 193 11.84 -5.39 8.42
C ALA A 193 13.13 -5.67 7.63
N THR A 194 14.19 -4.88 7.84
CA THR A 194 15.47 -5.07 7.15
C THR A 194 16.07 -6.46 7.36
N ARG A 195 16.04 -6.98 8.60
CA ARG A 195 16.51 -8.36 8.86
C ARG A 195 15.68 -9.41 8.12
N PHE A 196 14.36 -9.22 8.07
CA PHE A 196 13.48 -10.08 7.32
C PHE A 196 13.76 -9.98 5.81
N ASP A 197 13.91 -8.78 5.27
CA ASP A 197 14.20 -8.54 3.86
C ASP A 197 15.55 -9.13 3.44
N GLN A 198 16.60 -8.95 4.24
CA GLN A 198 17.91 -9.56 4.00
C GLN A 198 17.82 -11.09 3.97
N TYR A 199 17.09 -11.67 4.92
CA TYR A 199 16.81 -13.11 4.93
C TYR A 199 16.08 -13.56 3.65
N LYS A 200 15.16 -12.73 3.13
CA LYS A 200 14.40 -13.02 1.91
C LYS A 200 15.20 -12.84 0.64
N GLN A 201 15.98 -11.77 0.49
CA GLN A 201 16.86 -11.56 -0.65
C GLN A 201 17.86 -12.71 -0.82
N ALA A 202 18.38 -13.27 0.28
CA ALA A 202 19.26 -14.44 0.24
C ALA A 202 18.58 -15.72 -0.29
N GLN A 203 17.24 -15.76 -0.19
CA GLN A 203 16.40 -16.92 -0.47
C GLN A 203 15.45 -16.74 -1.62
N VAL A 204 15.24 -15.57 -2.21
CA VAL A 204 14.24 -15.36 -3.25
C VAL A 204 14.84 -14.49 -4.34
N LYS A 205 15.02 -15.09 -5.51
CA LYS A 205 15.47 -14.35 -6.70
C LYS A 205 14.41 -13.32 -7.07
N ASP A 206 14.85 -12.09 -7.33
CA ASP A 206 14.00 -10.95 -7.68
C ASP A 206 13.04 -10.49 -6.55
N TYR A 207 13.39 -10.75 -5.28
CA TYR A 207 12.66 -10.21 -4.13
C TYR A 207 12.73 -8.68 -4.09
N GLN A 208 11.57 -8.04 -4.01
CA GLN A 208 11.44 -6.62 -3.76
C GLN A 208 10.88 -6.41 -2.35
N ALA A 209 11.65 -5.70 -1.52
CA ALA A 209 11.22 -5.31 -0.19
C ALA A 209 10.15 -4.21 -0.28
N ILE A 210 9.07 -4.36 0.48
CA ILE A 210 8.10 -3.28 0.65
C ILE A 210 8.60 -2.40 1.80
N ASN A 211 9.30 -1.33 1.46
CA ASN A 211 9.82 -0.38 2.44
C ASN A 211 8.77 0.69 2.74
N TYR A 212 8.13 0.58 3.90
CA TYR A 212 7.24 1.62 4.39
C TYR A 212 8.06 2.79 4.94
N HIS A 213 7.84 3.98 4.38
CA HIS A 213 8.48 5.21 4.86
C HIS A 213 7.62 5.89 5.93
N PRO A 214 8.21 6.44 7.01
CA PRO A 214 7.45 7.26 7.96
C PRO A 214 6.69 8.37 7.23
N THR A 215 5.39 8.47 7.46
CA THR A 215 4.54 9.47 6.83
C THR A 215 3.42 9.85 7.80
N SER A 216 2.98 11.10 7.74
CA SER A 216 1.77 11.52 8.46
C SER A 216 0.54 10.97 7.74
N PRO A 217 -0.60 10.81 8.43
CA PRO A 217 -1.82 10.34 7.79
C PRO A 217 -2.29 11.27 6.66
N LYS A 218 -2.07 12.59 6.82
CA LYS A 218 -2.34 13.58 5.78
C LYS A 218 -1.46 13.38 4.55
N ASN A 219 -0.15 13.24 4.74
CA ASN A 219 0.78 13.04 3.61
C ASN A 219 0.52 11.71 2.91
N TYR A 220 0.17 10.66 3.66
CA TYR A 220 -0.25 9.39 3.08
C TYR A 220 -1.46 9.57 2.15
N LEU A 221 -2.53 10.21 2.63
CA LEU A 221 -3.74 10.43 1.83
C LEU A 221 -3.49 11.36 0.64
N MET A 222 -2.65 12.38 0.78
CA MET A 222 -2.26 13.26 -0.32
C MET A 222 -1.50 12.51 -1.42
N ASN A 223 -0.66 11.54 -1.06
CA ASN A 223 0.14 10.80 -2.03
C ASN A 223 -0.66 9.75 -2.79
N ILE A 224 -1.72 9.20 -2.19
CA ILE A 224 -2.51 8.12 -2.81
C ILE A 224 -3.75 8.67 -3.54
N LEU A 225 -4.41 9.71 -3.02
CA LEU A 225 -5.68 10.23 -3.56
C LEU A 225 -5.44 11.28 -4.65
N ASP A 226 -4.95 10.83 -5.80
CA ASP A 226 -4.84 11.66 -7.00
C ASP A 226 -6.13 11.65 -7.85
N GLU A 227 -6.15 12.50 -8.89
CA GLU A 227 -7.32 12.63 -9.76
C GLU A 227 -7.61 11.36 -10.57
N ALA A 228 -6.58 10.62 -10.99
CA ALA A 228 -6.74 9.40 -11.77
C ALA A 228 -7.41 8.31 -10.94
N LEU A 229 -6.93 8.11 -9.71
CA LEU A 229 -7.52 7.21 -8.74
C LEU A 229 -8.96 7.64 -8.41
N MET A 230 -9.21 8.92 -8.14
CA MET A 230 -10.56 9.40 -7.82
C MET A 230 -11.54 9.14 -8.97
N THR A 231 -11.10 9.30 -10.21
CA THR A 231 -11.89 8.96 -11.41
C THR A 231 -12.24 7.48 -11.46
N ILE A 232 -11.32 6.59 -11.06
CA ILE A 232 -11.55 5.15 -11.02
C ILE A 232 -12.49 4.76 -9.87
N LEU A 233 -12.31 5.35 -8.68
CA LEU A 233 -13.15 5.07 -7.51
C LEU A 233 -14.61 5.53 -7.72
N TYR A 234 -14.81 6.59 -8.50
CA TYR A 234 -16.13 7.17 -8.78
C TYR A 234 -16.57 7.02 -10.24
N ALA A 235 -16.09 5.98 -10.93
CA ALA A 235 -16.30 5.77 -12.36
C ALA A 235 -17.78 5.74 -12.81
N LYS A 236 -18.70 5.32 -11.93
CA LYS A 236 -20.16 5.32 -12.20
C LYS A 236 -20.92 6.47 -11.52
N ASN A 237 -20.23 7.39 -10.86
CA ASN A 237 -20.84 8.55 -10.22
C ASN A 237 -20.95 9.71 -11.23
N THR A 238 -22.13 9.85 -11.83
CA THR A 238 -22.41 10.85 -12.88
C THR A 238 -22.20 12.29 -12.39
N ASP A 239 -22.56 12.59 -11.15
CA ASP A 239 -22.39 13.93 -10.58
C ASP A 239 -20.93 14.28 -10.34
N TYR A 240 -20.12 13.33 -9.88
CA TYR A 240 -18.67 13.50 -9.75
C TYR A 240 -18.04 13.78 -11.11
N LEU A 241 -18.31 12.94 -12.12
CA LEU A 241 -17.75 13.09 -13.47
C LEU A 241 -18.16 14.42 -14.11
N ARG A 242 -19.42 14.84 -13.95
CA ARG A 242 -19.89 16.15 -14.42
C ARG A 242 -19.13 17.30 -13.76
N LYS A 243 -18.96 17.26 -12.43
CA LYS A 243 -18.22 18.31 -11.70
C LYS A 243 -16.76 18.37 -12.12
N GLN A 244 -16.13 17.23 -12.38
CA GLN A 244 -14.75 17.15 -12.87
C GLN A 244 -14.60 17.78 -14.26
N GLN A 245 -15.48 17.44 -15.20
CA GLN A 245 -15.51 18.05 -16.53
C GLN A 245 -15.66 19.58 -16.47
N LEU A 246 -16.58 20.07 -15.62
CA LEU A 246 -16.78 21.52 -15.43
C LEU A 246 -15.55 22.22 -14.84
N ARG A 247 -14.76 21.56 -13.99
CA ARG A 247 -13.49 22.11 -13.48
C ARG A 247 -12.45 22.22 -14.59
N GLY A 248 -12.29 21.18 -15.40
CA GLY A 248 -11.35 21.19 -16.53
C GLY A 248 -11.68 22.28 -17.57
N LEU A 249 -12.98 22.52 -17.84
CA LEU A 249 -13.41 23.62 -18.70
C LEU A 249 -13.02 24.98 -18.12
N LYS A 250 -13.27 25.21 -16.82
CA LYS A 250 -12.91 26.47 -16.14
C LYS A 250 -11.40 26.74 -16.11
N GLU A 251 -10.58 25.72 -15.88
CA GLU A 251 -9.12 25.85 -15.92
C GLU A 251 -8.61 26.19 -17.32
N THR A 252 -9.21 25.56 -18.35
CA THR A 252 -8.90 25.85 -19.74
C THR A 252 -9.27 27.30 -20.10
N GLU A 253 -10.46 27.75 -19.71
CA GLU A 253 -10.90 29.15 -19.88
C GLU A 253 -9.95 30.13 -19.15
N TRP A 254 -9.49 29.78 -17.95
CA TRP A 254 -8.54 30.59 -17.20
C TRP A 254 -7.17 30.68 -17.88
N GLU A 255 -6.62 29.58 -18.37
CA GLU A 255 -5.35 29.58 -19.11
C GLU A 255 -5.45 30.35 -20.44
N MET A 256 -6.59 30.24 -21.14
CA MET A 256 -6.84 31.02 -22.35
C MET A 256 -6.87 32.53 -22.07
N THR A 257 -7.59 32.95 -21.01
CA THR A 257 -7.65 34.36 -20.62
C THR A 257 -6.31 34.88 -20.11
N LYS A 258 -5.54 34.07 -19.38
CA LYS A 258 -4.17 34.40 -18.97
C LYS A 258 -3.25 34.61 -20.17
N LYS A 259 -3.29 33.71 -21.17
CA LYS A 259 -2.52 33.87 -22.42
C LYS A 259 -2.94 35.11 -23.20
N GLN A 260 -4.24 35.37 -23.34
CA GLN A 260 -4.73 36.59 -23.99
C GLN A 260 -4.20 37.86 -23.31
N ARG A 261 -4.21 37.92 -21.97
CA ARG A 261 -3.63 39.05 -21.22
C ARG A 261 -2.13 39.21 -21.47
N GLN A 262 -1.37 38.11 -21.53
CA GLN A 262 0.07 38.14 -21.81
C GLN A 262 0.38 38.62 -23.24
N HIS A 263 -0.43 38.24 -24.24
CA HIS A 263 -0.28 38.75 -25.61
C HIS A 263 -0.61 40.25 -25.70
N GLN A 264 -1.65 40.71 -25.00
CA GLN A 264 -2.01 42.15 -24.96
C GLN A 264 -0.93 43.01 -24.29
N THR A 265 -0.30 42.53 -23.21
CA THR A 265 0.80 43.27 -22.55
C THR A 265 2.08 43.25 -23.38
N ARG A 266 2.41 42.14 -24.04
CA ARG A 266 3.58 42.05 -24.93
C ARG A 266 3.48 42.99 -26.14
N ASN A 267 2.30 43.06 -26.77
CA ASN A 267 2.08 43.97 -27.90
C ASN A 267 2.14 45.45 -27.50
N ARG A 268 1.86 45.80 -26.23
CA ARG A 268 2.06 47.17 -25.70
C ARG A 268 3.52 47.53 -25.43
N HIS A 269 4.39 46.54 -25.21
CA HIS A 269 5.82 46.77 -24.99
C HIS A 269 6.64 46.74 -26.29
N GLU A 270 6.16 46.08 -27.34
CA GLU A 270 6.80 46.09 -28.67
C GLU A 270 6.45 47.34 -29.49
N ASP A 271 5.33 48.03 -29.20
CA ASP A 271 4.89 49.26 -29.90
C ASP A 271 5.40 50.57 -29.23
N GLY A 272 6.13 50.47 -28.12
CA GLY A 272 6.72 51.61 -27.40
C GLY A 272 8.20 51.85 -27.68
N GLY A 273 8.83 51.04 -28.55
CA GLY A 273 10.23 51.15 -28.92
C GLY A 273 10.41 51.88 -30.25
N MET A 274 10.98 53.09 -30.17
CA MET A 274 11.52 53.90 -31.28
C MET A 274 10.50 54.73 -32.08
N HIS A 275 10.21 55.93 -31.57
CA HIS A 275 10.21 57.13 -32.41
C HIS A 275 10.98 58.24 -31.69
N LEU A 276 12.27 58.33 -32.01
CA LEU A 276 13.10 59.54 -31.91
C LEU A 276 13.68 59.78 -33.31
#